data_AF-A0A2P4P2Y1-F1
#
_entry.id   AF-A0A2P4P2Y1-F1
#
_cell.length_a   1.000
_cell.length_b   1.000
_cell.length_c   1.000
_cell.angle_alpha   90.00
_cell.angle_beta   90.00
_cell.angle_gamma   90.00
#
_symmetry.space_group_name_H-M   'P 1'
#
loop_
_entity.id
_entity.type
_entity.pdbx_description
1 polymer ?
#
loop_
_entity_poly.entity_id
_entity_poly.type
_entity_poly.pdbx_seq_one_letter_code
_entity_poly.pdbx_strand_id
1 'polypeptide(L)' 'EFVVRKRYSDFVKLRAQLIKAQPKYRKLIPNLPPKKIVGKFVPEFIEKRRKDMEYFLTYVLLHPVLGTTGVVKWWLID' A
#
# COMPACT_ATOMS: atom_id res chain seq x y z
N GLU A 1 12.10 -3.49 18.29
CA GLU A 1 11.30 -2.75 17.28
C GLU A 1 11.34 -3.52 15.98
N PHE A 2 10.20 -3.76 15.33
CA PHE A 2 10.12 -4.50 14.07
C PHE A 2 9.99 -3.51 12.91
N VAL A 3 10.95 -3.51 11.99
CA VAL A 3 10.99 -2.56 10.86
C VAL A 3 10.99 -3.34 9.56
N VAL A 4 9.97 -3.13 8.72
CA VAL A 4 9.87 -3.72 7.38
C VAL A 4 10.12 -2.63 6.35
N ARG A 5 11.09 -2.84 5.46
CA ARG A 5 11.41 -1.88 4.40
C ARG A 5 10.74 -2.30 3.10
N LYS A 6 9.81 -1.49 2.61
CA LYS A 6 9.09 -1.73 1.35
C LYS A 6 9.23 -0.55 0.40
N ARG A 7 9.39 -0.85 -0.90
CA ARG A 7 9.44 0.14 -1.97
C ARG A 7 8.03 0.43 -2.47
N TYR A 8 7.86 1.55 -3.18
CA TYR A 8 6.58 1.89 -3.83
C TYR A 8 6.00 0.74 -4.68
N SER A 9 6.85 0.01 -5.41
CA SER A 9 6.43 -1.14 -6.21
C SER A 9 5.77 -2.25 -5.39
N ASP A 10 6.17 -2.41 -4.13
CA ASP A 10 5.67 -3.49 -3.28
C ASP A 10 4.26 -3.17 -2.78
N PHE A 11 3.94 -1.89 -2.58
CA PHE A 11 2.58 -1.45 -2.29
C PHE A 11 1.67 -1.58 -3.52
N VAL A 12 2.19 -1.32 -4.72
CA VAL A 12 1.43 -1.55 -5.97
C VAL A 12 1.07 -3.04 -6.10
N LYS A 13 2.01 -3.94 -5.81
CA LYS A 13 1.76 -5.39 -5.79
C LYS A 13 0.73 -5.76 -4.72
N LEU A 14 0.90 -5.26 -3.49
CA LEU A 14 -0.02 -5.50 -2.38
C LEU A 14 -1.45 -5.09 -2.75
N ARG A 15 -1.64 -3.88 -3.28
CA ARG A 15 -2.96 -3.38 -3.69
C ARG A 15 -3.60 -4.30 -4.74
N ALA A 16 -2.84 -4.72 -5.74
CA ALA A 16 -3.34 -5.61 -6.79
C ALA A 16 -3.74 -6.99 -6.21
N GLN A 17 -2.93 -7.55 -5.31
CA GLN A 17 -3.23 -8.81 -4.64
C GLN A 17 -4.45 -8.72 -3.71
N LEU A 18 -4.61 -7.62 -2.98
CA LEU A 18 -5.79 -7.36 -2.15
C LEU A 18 -7.06 -7.27 -2.99
N ILE A 19 -7.03 -6.57 -4.12
CA ILE A 19 -8.17 -6.48 -5.05
C ILE A 19 -8.51 -7.86 -5.62
N LYS A 20 -7.51 -8.66 -5.96
CA LYS A 20 -7.72 -10.04 -6.47
C LYS A 20 -8.31 -10.94 -5.39
N ALA A 21 -7.82 -10.85 -4.15
CA ALA A 21 -8.26 -11.68 -3.03
C ALA A 21 -9.62 -11.25 -2.47
N GLN A 22 -9.96 -9.96 -2.53
CA GLN A 22 -11.19 -9.39 -2.00
C GLN A 22 -11.84 -8.39 -2.97
N PRO A 23 -12.36 -8.85 -4.13
CA PRO A 23 -12.91 -7.96 -5.17
C PRO A 23 -14.04 -7.06 -4.69
N LYS A 24 -14.85 -7.51 -3.73
CA LYS A 24 -15.93 -6.74 -3.10
C LYS A 24 -15.47 -5.42 -2.48
N TYR A 25 -14.22 -5.36 -2.00
CA TYR A 25 -13.66 -4.16 -1.35
C TYR A 25 -12.81 -3.31 -2.31
N ARG A 26 -12.75 -3.64 -3.61
CA ARG A 26 -11.93 -2.92 -4.59
C ARG A 26 -12.12 -1.41 -4.56
N LYS A 27 -13.37 -0.94 -4.44
CA LYS A 27 -13.70 0.50 -4.39
C LYS A 27 -13.29 1.17 -3.07
N LEU A 28 -13.15 0.39 -2.00
CA LEU A 28 -12.77 0.87 -0.67
C LEU A 28 -11.25 0.91 -0.46
N ILE A 29 -10.49 0.07 -1.18
CA ILE A 29 -9.03 0.03 -1.07
C ILE A 29 -8.45 1.34 -1.65
N PRO A 30 -7.75 2.16 -0.83
CA PRO A 30 -7.25 3.46 -1.26
C PRO A 30 -6.39 3.37 -2.52
N ASN A 31 -6.49 4.38 -3.38
CA ASN A 31 -5.63 4.48 -4.55
C ASN A 31 -4.21 4.85 -4.12
N LEU A 32 -3.23 4.33 -4.85
CA LEU A 32 -1.83 4.73 -4.68
C LEU A 32 -1.53 5.93 -5.59
N PRO A 33 -0.60 6.82 -5.19
CA PRO A 33 -0.17 7.92 -6.03
C PRO A 33 0.41 7.36 -7.35
N PRO A 34 0.12 7.95 -8.51
CA PRO A 34 0.57 7.42 -9.78
C PRO A 34 2.10 7.33 -9.88
N LYS A 35 2.58 6.44 -10.76
CA LYS A 35 4.00 6.42 -11.14
C LYS A 35 4.33 7.74 -11.83
N LYS A 36 5.18 8.55 -11.21
CA LYS A 36 5.71 9.78 -11.82
C LYS A 36 7.11 9.48 -12.37
N ILE A 37 7.32 9.78 -13.66
CA ILE A 37 8.62 9.58 -14.33
C ILE A 37 9.47 10.86 -14.22
N VAL A 38 8.84 12.03 -14.41
CA VAL A 38 9.47 13.36 -14.32
C VAL A 38 9.28 13.93 -12.91
N GLY A 39 10.34 14.46 -12.30
CA GLY A 39 10.29 15.04 -10.95
C GLY A 39 10.03 14.01 -9.84
N LYS A 40 10.38 12.73 -10.06
CA LYS A 40 10.14 11.64 -9.12
C LYS A 40 10.96 11.69 -7.82
N PHE A 41 11.97 12.56 -7.79
CA PHE A 41 12.86 12.79 -6.65
C PHE A 41 12.68 14.17 -6.01
N VAL A 42 11.69 14.94 -6.45
CA VAL A 42 11.34 16.22 -5.85
C VAL A 42 10.85 15.98 -4.40
N PRO A 43 11.40 16.66 -3.38
CA PRO A 43 11.08 16.37 -1.97
C PRO A 43 9.58 16.39 -1.66
N GLU A 44 8.85 17.37 -2.18
CA GLU A 44 7.39 17.50 -2.00
C GLU A 44 6.64 16.28 -2.53
N PHE A 45 7.13 15.71 -3.65
CA PHE A 45 6.57 14.50 -4.23
C PHE A 45 6.89 13.25 -3.39
N ILE A 46 8.11 13.16 -2.87
CA ILE A 46 8.51 12.05 -1.99
C ILE A 46 7.68 12.09 -0.70
N GLU A 47 7.53 13.26 -0.08
CA GLU A 47 6.79 13.39 1.19
C GLU A 47 5.29 13.15 0.98
N LYS A 48 4.71 13.67 -0.09
CA LYS A 48 3.31 13.36 -0.43
C LYS A 48 3.12 11.86 -0.64
N ARG A 49 4.03 11.21 -1.39
CA ARG A 49 3.98 9.76 -1.58
C ARG A 49 4.10 9.02 -0.25
N ARG A 50 4.99 9.42 0.65
CA ARG A 50 5.16 8.81 1.98
C ARG A 50 3.84 8.86 2.76
N LYS A 51 3.19 10.02 2.84
CA LYS A 51 1.88 10.21 3.50
C LYS A 51 0.78 9.36 2.87
N ASP A 52 0.69 9.35 1.55
CA ASP A 52 -0.33 8.56 0.84
C ASP A 52 -0.13 7.05 1.08
N MET A 53 1.12 6.59 1.19
CA MET A 53 1.46 5.19 1.48
C MET A 53 1.22 4.80 2.94
N GLU A 54 1.49 5.71 3.88
CA GLU A 54 1.16 5.55 5.30
C GLU A 54 -0.36 5.43 5.49
N TYR A 55 -1.13 6.30 4.84
CA TYR A 55 -2.59 6.21 4.84
C TYR A 55 -3.10 4.89 4.25
N PHE A 56 -2.58 4.48 3.08
CA PHE A 56 -2.95 3.21 2.45
C PHE A 56 -2.72 2.03 3.39
N LEU A 57 -1.53 1.95 4.00
CA LEU A 57 -1.17 0.83 4.87
C LEU A 57 -2.03 0.82 6.13
N THR A 58 -2.20 1.97 6.77
CA THR A 58 -3.04 2.13 7.96
C THR A 58 -4.47 1.69 7.67
N TYR A 59 -5.06 2.13 6.55
CA TYR A 59 -6.40 1.72 6.13
C TYR A 59 -6.51 0.20 5.96
N VAL A 60 -5.55 -0.42 5.25
CA VAL A 60 -5.55 -1.86 5.00
C VAL A 60 -5.43 -2.66 6.30
N LEU A 61 -4.53 -2.26 7.19
CA LEU A 61 -4.28 -2.94 8.46
C LEU A 61 -5.47 -2.84 9.42
N LEU A 62 -6.13 -1.68 9.48
CA LEU A 62 -7.29 -1.46 10.36
C LEU A 62 -8.60 -2.02 9.80
N HIS A 63 -8.68 -2.30 8.50
CA HIS A 63 -9.89 -2.86 7.92
C HIS A 63 -10.07 -4.33 8.36
N PRO A 64 -11.21 -4.71 8.99
CA PRO A 64 -11.38 -5.99 9.69
C PRO A 64 -11.17 -7.22 8.78
N VAL A 65 -11.57 -7.11 7.51
CA VAL A 65 -11.39 -8.20 6.54
C VAL A 65 -10.05 -8.13 5.79
N LEU A 66 -9.50 -6.95 5.49
CA LEU A 66 -8.31 -6.85 4.63
C LEU A 66 -7.05 -7.15 5.45
N GLY A 67 -6.93 -6.56 6.65
CA GLY A 67 -5.77 -6.71 7.53
C GLY A 67 -5.57 -8.14 8.02
N THR A 68 -6.63 -8.95 8.05
CA THR A 68 -6.57 -10.37 8.47
C THR A 68 -6.24 -11.33 7.33
N THR A 69 -6.19 -10.86 6.08
CA THR A 69 -5.88 -11.72 4.94
C THR A 69 -4.46 -12.27 4.98
N GLY A 70 -4.27 -13.46 4.42
CA GLY A 70 -2.93 -14.01 4.18
C GLY A 70 -2.06 -13.07 3.35
N VAL A 71 -2.64 -12.35 2.39
CA VAL A 71 -1.92 -11.38 1.54
C VAL A 71 -1.18 -10.34 2.38
N VAL A 72 -1.83 -9.74 3.39
CA VAL A 72 -1.21 -8.74 4.27
C VAL A 72 -0.15 -9.39 5.17
N LYS A 73 -0.46 -10.55 5.75
CA LYS A 73 0.47 -11.27 6.63
C LYS A 73 1.77 -11.63 5.91
N TRP A 74 1.68 -12.20 4.72
CA TRP A 74 2.84 -12.54 3.88
C TRP A 74 3.61 -11.28 3.48
N TRP A 75 2.93 -10.20 3.11
CA TRP A 75 3.60 -8.97 2.71
C TRP A 75 4.40 -8.31 3.85
N LEU A 76 3.98 -8.46 5.11
CA LEU A 76 4.70 -7.91 6.26
C LEU A 76 5.96 -8.71 6.64
N ILE A 77 6.06 -9.98 6.26
CA ILE A 77 7.19 -10.85 6.61
C ILE A 77 8.18 -11.07 5.46
N ASP A 78 7.72 -10.91 4.22
CA ASP A 78 8.57 -10.75 3.03
C ASP A 78 9.39 -9.44 3.12
#